data_AF-B8HIN2-F1
#
_entry.id   AF-B8HIN2-F1
#
_cell.length_a   1.000
_cell.length_b   1.000
_cell.length_c   1.000
_cell.angle_alpha   90.00
_cell.angle_beta   90.00
_cell.angle_gamma   90.00
#
_symmetry.space_group_name_H-M   'P 1'
#
loop_
_entity.id
_entity.type
_entity.pdbx_description
1 polymer ?
#
loop_
_entity_poly.entity_id
_entity_poly.type
_entity_poly.pdbx_seq_one_letter_code
_entity_poly.pdbx_strand_id
1 'polypeptide(L)' 'MPERKELSAAWVAGAEVPADIFGDVDSSDCPYDDPDLAAAWRDGTETLRDWDGRADLAANPYND' A
#
# COMPACT_ATOMS: atom_id res chain seq x y z
N MET A 1 11.25 13.00 -7.08
CA MET A 1 9.94 13.10 -6.43
C MET A 1 8.95 12.52 -7.40
N PRO A 2 8.40 11.33 -7.11
CA PRO A 2 7.42 10.66 -7.97
C PRO A 2 6.14 11.49 -8.11
N GLU A 3 5.42 11.29 -9.20
CA GLU A 3 4.11 11.92 -9.42
C GLU A 3 3.06 11.32 -8.47
N ARG A 4 2.03 12.11 -8.11
CA ARG A 4 0.92 11.65 -7.26
C ARG A 4 0.26 10.37 -7.76
N LYS A 5 0.17 10.20 -9.08
CA LYS A 5 -0.37 8.99 -9.71
C LYS A 5 0.51 7.75 -9.43
N GLU A 6 1.83 7.91 -9.36
CA GLU A 6 2.75 6.82 -9.06
C GLU A 6 2.67 6.42 -7.58
N LEU A 7 2.52 7.39 -6.68
CA LEU A 7 2.26 7.15 -5.25
C LEU A 7 0.93 6.43 -5.03
N SER A 8 -0.13 6.87 -5.73
CA SER A 8 -1.43 6.20 -5.69
C SER A 8 -1.34 4.76 -6.19
N ALA A 9 -0.63 4.52 -7.30
CA ALA A 9 -0.43 3.16 -7.80
C ALA A 9 0.36 2.29 -6.81
N ALA A 10 1.40 2.83 -6.18
CA ALA A 10 2.19 2.10 -5.17
C ALA A 10 1.35 1.77 -3.93
N TRP A 11 0.54 2.70 -3.45
CA TRP A 11 -0.40 2.47 -2.35
C TRP A 11 -1.39 1.35 -2.66
N VAL A 12 -2.01 1.38 -3.85
CA VAL A 12 -2.94 0.32 -4.28
C VAL A 12 -2.22 -1.02 -4.36
N ALA A 13 -1.02 -1.07 -4.93
CA ALA A 13 -0.25 -2.31 -5.01
C ALA A 13 0.06 -2.90 -3.63
N GLY A 14 0.30 -2.05 -2.61
CA GLY A 14 0.46 -2.49 -1.22
C GLY A 14 -0.85 -2.95 -0.60
N ALA A 15 -1.93 -2.23 -0.88
CA ALA A 15 -3.28 -2.59 -0.45
C ALA A 15 -3.86 -3.80 -1.22
N GLU A 16 -3.20 -4.32 -2.24
CA GLU A 16 -3.55 -5.58 -2.91
C GLU A 16 -2.74 -6.77 -2.38
N VAL A 17 -1.73 -6.52 -1.54
CA VAL A 17 -0.97 -7.61 -0.91
C VAL A 17 -1.86 -8.32 0.09
N PRO A 18 -2.16 -9.61 -0.11
CA PRO A 18 -2.96 -10.37 0.84
C PRO A 18 -2.18 -10.48 2.16
N ALA A 19 -2.81 -10.10 3.27
CA ALA A 19 -2.31 -10.46 4.58
C ALA A 19 -2.30 -11.99 4.69
N ASP A 20 -1.23 -12.57 5.22
CA ASP A 20 -1.18 -14.01 5.50
C ASP A 20 -2.27 -14.38 6.52
N ILE A 21 -2.50 -15.67 6.79
CA ILE A 21 -3.54 -16.17 7.71
C ILE A 21 -3.42 -15.61 9.13
N PHE A 22 -2.26 -15.02 9.46
CA PHE A 22 -1.97 -14.37 10.73
C PHE A 22 -2.13 -12.84 10.72
N GLY A 23 -2.57 -12.24 9.60
CA GLY A 23 -2.69 -10.79 9.46
C GLY A 23 -1.36 -10.07 9.24
N ASP A 24 -0.29 -10.81 8.97
CA ASP A 24 1.02 -10.22 8.69
C ASP A 24 1.17 -9.96 7.19
N VAL A 25 1.53 -8.72 6.87
CA VAL A 25 1.93 -8.33 5.52
C VAL A 25 3.43 -8.12 5.60
N ASP A 26 4.19 -8.99 4.95
CA ASP A 26 5.63 -8.87 4.90
C ASP A 26 6.00 -7.65 4.06
N SER A 27 6.28 -6.54 4.74
CA SER A 27 6.71 -5.30 4.08
C SER A 27 8.14 -5.38 3.52
N SER A 28 8.82 -6.52 3.69
CA SER A 28 10.13 -6.83 3.13
C SER A 28 10.06 -7.12 1.62
N ASP A 29 8.89 -7.47 1.09
CA ASP A 29 8.65 -7.71 -0.35
C ASP A 29 8.34 -6.42 -1.15
N CYS A 30 8.54 -5.23 -0.54
CA CYS A 30 8.30 -3.95 -1.22
C CYS A 30 9.16 -3.84 -2.51
N PRO A 31 8.56 -3.74 -3.71
CA PRO A 31 9.30 -3.77 -4.98
C PRO A 31 9.91 -2.41 -5.39
N TYR A 32 9.74 -1.37 -4.55
CA TYR A 32 10.14 -0.01 -4.86
C TYR A 32 11.46 0.37 -4.17
N ASP A 33 12.47 0.77 -4.96
CA ASP A 33 13.72 1.37 -4.47
C ASP A 33 13.57 2.84 -4.08
N ASP A 34 12.59 3.54 -4.65
CA ASP A 34 12.31 4.94 -4.33
C ASP A 34 11.62 5.04 -2.94
N PRO A 35 12.13 5.88 -2.02
CA PRO A 35 11.62 5.94 -0.65
C PRO A 35 10.19 6.47 -0.56
N ASP A 36 9.77 7.37 -1.45
CA ASP A 36 8.42 7.93 -1.44
C ASP A 36 7.40 6.89 -1.93
N LEU A 37 7.74 6.13 -2.99
CA LEU A 37 6.92 5.01 -3.48
C LEU A 37 6.85 3.87 -2.46
N ALA A 38 7.97 3.53 -1.82
CA ALA A 38 8.02 2.51 -0.79
C ALA A 38 7.20 2.90 0.46
N ALA A 39 7.17 4.19 0.81
CA ALA A 39 6.32 4.68 1.89
C ALA A 39 4.82 4.56 1.52
N ALA A 40 4.44 4.97 0.31
CA ALA A 40 3.06 4.84 -0.16
C ALA A 40 2.59 3.37 -0.20
N TRP A 41 3.43 2.45 -0.68
CA TRP A 41 3.14 1.02 -0.68
C TRP A 41 2.94 0.46 0.73
N ARG A 42 3.81 0.82 1.69
CA ARG A 42 3.66 0.39 3.09
C ARG A 42 2.36 0.91 3.72
N ASP A 43 2.01 2.17 3.49
CA ASP A 43 0.76 2.75 3.97
C ASP A 43 -0.47 1.99 3.45
N GLY A 44 -0.43 1.53 2.19
CA GLY A 44 -1.46 0.66 1.61
C GLY A 44 -1.54 -0.70 2.30
N THR A 45 -0.41 -1.34 2.59
CA THR A 45 -0.37 -2.62 3.32
C THR A 45 -0.91 -2.51 4.74
N GLU A 46 -0.64 -1.39 5.43
CA GLU A 46 -1.12 -1.14 6.80
C GLU A 46 -2.62 -0.84 6.82
N THR A 47 -3.14 -0.13 5.81
CA THR A 47 -4.57 0.17 5.71
C THR A 47 -5.43 -1.10 5.63
N LEU A 48 -4.95 -2.17 4.97
CA LEU A 48 -5.66 -3.45 4.94
C LEU A 48 -5.70 -4.20 6.26
N ARG A 49 -4.71 -4.00 7.14
CA ARG A 49 -4.61 -4.73 8.42
C ARG A 49 -5.79 -4.44 9.34
N ASP A 50 -6.44 -3.30 9.16
CA ASP A 50 -7.31 -2.76 10.19
C ASP A 50 -8.81 -3.11 10.03
N TRP A 51 -9.35 -3.48 8.85
CA TRP A 51 -10.84 -3.59 8.71
C TRP A 51 -11.51 -4.74 7.93
N ASP A 52 -11.00 -5.30 6.82
CA ASP A 52 -11.71 -6.41 6.11
C ASP A 52 -10.83 -7.19 5.10
N GLY A 53 -9.53 -6.86 4.99
CA GLY A 53 -8.67 -7.38 3.93
C GLY A 53 -9.07 -6.92 2.51
N ARG A 54 -9.89 -5.86 2.41
CA ARG A 54 -10.23 -5.19 1.14
C ARG A 54 -9.68 -3.77 1.10
N ALA A 55 -9.03 -3.43 -0.01
CA ALA A 55 -8.51 -2.09 -0.23
C ALA A 55 -9.67 -1.11 -0.40
N ASP A 56 -9.92 -0.27 0.60
CA ASP A 56 -10.81 0.87 0.40
C ASP A 56 -10.06 1.93 -0.43
N LEU A 57 -10.21 1.88 -1.75
CA LEU A 57 -9.54 2.81 -2.65
C LEU A 57 -9.90 4.28 -2.37
N ALA A 58 -11.03 4.55 -1.70
CA ALA A 58 -11.39 5.90 -1.28
C ALA A 58 -10.55 6.42 -0.10
N ALA A 59 -9.93 5.52 0.68
CA ALA A 59 -8.98 5.85 1.74
C ALA A 59 -7.57 6.17 1.22
N ASN A 60 -7.28 5.91 -0.06
CA ASN A 60 -5.96 6.20 -0.65
C ASN A 60 -5.67 7.71 -0.59
N PRO A 61 -4.70 8.16 0.24
CA PRO A 61 -4.41 9.58 0.41
C PRO A 61 -3.75 10.21 -0.82
N TYR A 62 -3.34 9.39 -1.79
CA TYR A 62 -2.70 9.79 -3.02
C TYR A 62 -3.67 9.92 -4.21
N ASN A 63 -4.95 9.59 -4.02
CA ASN A 63 -5.99 9.92 -4.98
C ASN A 63 -6.25 11.44 -4.98
N ASP A 64 -6.43 12.00 -6.18
CA ASP A 64 -6.73 13.42 -6.44
C ASP A 64 -8.23 13.63 -6.67
#